data_AF-A0AAV1L150-F1
#
_entry.id   AF-A0AAV1L150-F1
#
_cell.length_a   1.000
_cell.length_b   1.000
_cell.length_c   1.000
_cell.angle_alpha   90.00
_cell.angle_beta   90.00
_cell.angle_gamma   90.00
#
_symmetry.space_group_name_H-M   'P 1'
#
loop_
_entity.id
_entity.type
_entity.pdbx_description
1 polymer ?
#
loop_
_entity_poly.entity_id
_entity_poly.type
_entity_poly.pdbx_seq_one_letter_code
_entity_poly.pdbx_strand_id
1 'polypeptide(L)' 'MENMKYRYIYEYEFYRGTSAAETARRINDVYGAGVTKENTVCFWFQRFRSGNFDLQNQPRGRPKTKVENE' A
#
# COMPACT_ATOMS: atom_id res chain seq x y z
N MET A 1 10.15 -2.02 -6.78
CA MET A 1 9.94 -3.41 -6.29
C MET A 1 9.91 -3.51 -4.76
N GLU A 2 10.43 -2.54 -4.01
CA GLU A 2 10.59 -2.64 -2.54
C GLU A 2 9.32 -2.40 -1.70
N ASN A 3 8.22 -1.97 -2.33
CA ASN A 3 6.96 -1.65 -1.62
C ASN A 3 6.00 -2.83 -1.49
N MET A 4 6.27 -3.97 -2.15
CA MET A 4 5.39 -5.14 -2.12
C MET A 4 5.50 -5.90 -0.81
N LYS A 5 6.69 -5.98 -0.20
CA LYS A 5 6.90 -6.69 1.07
C LYS A 5 5.92 -6.23 2.16
N TYR A 6 5.72 -4.93 2.30
CA TYR A 6 4.81 -4.37 3.32
C TYR A 6 3.35 -4.56 2.94
N ARG A 7 3.03 -4.60 1.64
CA ARG A 7 1.68 -4.85 1.16
C ARG A 7 1.18 -6.26 1.49
N TYR A 8 2.05 -7.27 1.40
CA TYR A 8 1.73 -8.63 1.87
C TYR A 8 1.45 -8.67 3.38
N ILE A 9 2.19 -7.87 4.16
CA ILE A 9 1.95 -7.78 5.61
C ILE A 9 0.60 -7.10 5.89
N TYR A 10 0.22 -6.07 5.12
CA TYR A 10 -1.09 -5.45 5.25
C TYR A 10 -2.23 -6.44 4.96
N GLU A 11 -2.08 -7.27 3.93
CA GLU A 11 -3.07 -8.29 3.58
C GLU A 11 -3.20 -9.33 4.69
N TYR A 12 -2.07 -9.82 5.21
CA TYR A 12 -2.05 -10.75 6.34
C TYR A 12 -2.75 -10.17 7.58
N GLU A 13 -2.41 -8.94 7.97
CA GLU A 13 -3.02 -8.26 9.11
C GLU A 13 -4.52 -7.96 8.88
N PHE A 14 -4.92 -7.70 7.63
CA PHE A 14 -6.32 -7.54 7.25
C PHE A 14 -7.13 -8.82 7.52
N TYR A 15 -6.61 -9.99 7.12
CA TYR A 15 -7.25 -11.27 7.44
C TYR A 15 -7.24 -11.61 8.93
N ARG A 16 -6.24 -11.14 9.68
CA ARG A 16 -6.22 -11.26 11.14
C ARG A 16 -7.25 -10.37 11.83
N GLY A 17 -7.84 -9.41 11.13
CA GLY A 17 -8.82 -8.47 11.69
C GLY A 17 -8.20 -7.40 12.59
N THR A 18 -6.90 -7.11 12.47
CA THR A 18 -6.25 -6.04 13.23
C THR A 18 -6.60 -4.67 12.65
N SER A 19 -6.47 -3.60 13.45
CA SER A 19 -6.74 -2.25 12.96
C SER A 19 -5.56 -1.68 12.17
N ALA A 20 -5.82 -0.75 11.23
CA ALA A 20 -4.77 -0.13 10.43
C ALA A 20 -3.69 0.58 11.29
N ALA A 21 -4.10 1.20 12.40
CA ALA A 21 -3.23 1.84 13.37
C ALA A 21 -2.30 0.83 14.07
N GLU A 22 -2.86 -0.31 14.48
CA GLU A 22 -2.07 -1.38 15.11
C GLU A 22 -1.08 -2.01 14.12
N THR A 23 -1.53 -2.30 12.91
CA THR A 23 -0.67 -2.80 11.83
C THR A 23 0.49 -1.86 11.53
N ALA A 24 0.22 -0.54 11.43
CA ALA A 24 1.28 0.44 11.20
C ALA A 24 2.29 0.48 12.35
N ARG A 25 1.83 0.40 13.60
CA ARG A 25 2.71 0.34 14.78
C ARG A 25 3.58 -0.92 14.78
N ARG A 26 3.00 -2.09 14.57
CA ARG A 26 3.74 -3.37 14.51
C ARG A 26 4.79 -3.38 13.41
N ILE A 27 4.47 -2.85 12.24
CA ILE A 27 5.42 -2.78 11.12
C ILE A 27 6.56 -1.81 11.45
N ASN A 28 6.26 -0.65 12.03
CA ASN A 28 7.30 0.29 12.44
C ASN A 28 8.15 -0.22 13.60
N ASP A 29 7.60 -1.08 14.47
CA ASP A 29 8.33 -1.74 15.55
C ASP A 29 9.33 -2.77 15.01
N VAL A 30 8.89 -3.62 14.07
CA VAL A 30 9.71 -4.70 13.50
C VAL A 30 10.73 -4.20 12.48
N TYR A 31 10.34 -3.27 11.59
CA TYR A 31 11.16 -2.84 10.46
C TYR A 31 11.81 -1.46 10.64
N GLY A 32 11.49 -0.76 11.74
CA GLY A 32 12.02 0.56 12.05
C GLY A 32 11.00 1.68 11.89
N ALA A 33 11.21 2.76 12.65
CA ALA A 33 10.29 3.90 12.70
C ALA A 33 10.13 4.55 11.31
N GLY A 34 8.89 4.82 10.92
CA GLY A 34 8.57 5.54 9.68
C GLY A 34 8.53 4.68 8.42
N VAL A 35 8.71 3.36 8.53
CA VAL A 35 8.57 2.42 7.40
C VAL A 35 7.17 2.46 6.80
N THR A 36 6.14 2.62 7.63
CA THR A 36 4.75 2.64 7.20
C THR A 36 3.96 3.71 7.95
N LYS A 37 3.14 4.44 7.21
CA LYS A 37 2.18 5.41 7.76
C LYS A 37 0.82 4.75 7.90
N GLU A 38 0.08 5.09 8.96
CA GLU A 38 -1.29 4.62 9.18
C GLU A 38 -2.20 4.88 7.97
N ASN A 39 -2.12 6.08 7.38
CA ASN A 39 -2.87 6.43 6.16
C ASN A 39 -2.60 5.46 5.00
N THR A 40 -1.37 4.96 4.87
CA THR A 40 -1.04 3.97 3.84
C THR A 40 -1.72 2.64 4.11
N VAL A 41 -1.69 2.16 5.36
CA VAL A 41 -2.36 0.91 5.75
C VAL A 41 -3.89 1.04 5.58
N CYS A 42 -4.46 2.17 5.99
CA CYS A 42 -5.89 2.45 5.86
C CYS A 42 -6.35 2.39 4.40
N PHE A 43 -5.59 3.02 3.48
CA PHE A 43 -5.85 2.95 2.05
C PHE A 43 -5.86 1.50 1.52
N TRP A 44 -4.89 0.69 1.94
CA TRP A 44 -4.84 -0.73 1.54
C TRP A 44 -6.00 -1.53 2.12
N PHE A 45 -6.35 -1.32 3.39
CA PHE A 45 -7.49 -1.97 4.03
C PHE A 45 -8.80 -1.64 3.34
N GLN A 46 -9.00 -0.38 2.95
CA GLN A 46 -10.17 0.01 2.16
C GLN A 46 -10.20 -0.72 0.81
N ARG A 47 -9.06 -0.85 0.14
CA ARG A 47 -8.94 -1.58 -1.12
C ARG A 47 -9.24 -3.08 -0.97
N PHE A 48 -8.76 -3.71 0.10
CA PHE A 48 -9.06 -5.11 0.42
C PHE A 48 -10.53 -5.34 0.77
N ARG A 49 -11.19 -4.38 1.44
CA ARG A 49 -12.65 -4.42 1.67
C ARG A 49 -13.45 -4.40 0.37
N SER A 50 -12.92 -3.75 -0.67
CA SER A 50 -13.51 -3.79 -2.02
C SER A 50 -13.18 -5.06 -2.80
N GLY A 51 -12.49 -6.04 -2.20
CA GLY A 51 -12.10 -7.29 -2.84
C GLY A 51 -10.93 -7.17 -3.82
N ASN A 52 -10.24 -6.03 -3.83
CA ASN A 52 -9.10 -5.79 -4.71
C ASN A 52 -7.78 -6.04 -3.97
N PHE A 53 -7.20 -7.21 -4.21
CA PHE A 53 -5.93 -7.67 -3.62
C PHE A 53 -4.74 -7.49 -4.58
N ASP A 54 -4.89 -6.68 -5.63
CA ASP A 54 -3.77 -6.38 -6.51
C ASP A 54 -2.73 -5.52 -5.78
N LEU A 55 -1.66 -6.17 -5.34
CA LEU A 55 -0.55 -5.57 -4.62
C LEU A 55 0.44 -4.85 -5.56
N GLN A 56 0.21 -4.88 -6.88
CA GLN A 56 1.02 -4.14 -7.84
C GLN A 56 0.64 -2.66 -7.85
N ASN A 57 1.60 -1.81 -8.19
CA ASN A 57 1.26 -0.44 -8.53
C ASN A 57 0.78 -0.43 -9.98
N GLN A 58 -0.52 -0.18 -10.22
CA GLN A 58 -1.00 0.03 -11.58
C GLN A 58 -0.15 1.10 -12.28
N PRO A 59 0.21 0.91 -13.55
CA PRO A 59 0.97 1.91 -14.29
C PRO A 59 0.21 3.24 -14.22
N ARG A 60 0.76 4.21 -13.49
CA ARG A 60 0.20 5.57 -13.45
C ARG A 60 0.43 6.14 -14.84
N GLY A 61 -0.64 6.25 -15.63
CA GLY A 61 -0.60 6.84 -16.94
C GLY A 61 -0.05 8.26 -16.84
N ARG A 62 1.18 8.49 -17.28
CA ARG A 62 1.63 9.82 -17.64
C ARG A 62 0.85 10.20 -18.90
N PRO A 63 0.09 11.30 -18.92
CA PRO A 63 -0.50 11.75 -20.18
C PRO A 63 0.65 11.93 -21.19
N LYS A 64 0.52 11.32 -22.37
CA LYS A 64 1.51 11.49 -23.45
C LYS A 64 1.56 12.98 -23.78
N THR A 65 2.72 13.60 -23.56
CA THR A 65 2.96 14.97 -24.03
C THR A 65 2.94 14.92 -25.55
N LYS A 66 1.88 15.45 -26.17
CA LYS A 66 1.88 15.75 -27.60
C LYS A 66 2.78 16.97 -27.78
N VAL A 67 4.07 16.75 -28.04
CA VAL A 67 4.93 17.78 -28.63
C VAL A 67 5.21 17.29 -30.04
N GLU A 68 4.27 17.58 -30.93
CA GLU A 68 4.53 17.62 -32.36
C GLU A 68 5.23 18.95 -32.59
N ASN A 69 6.55 18.92 -32.71
CA ASN A 69 7.29 20.04 -33.29
C ASN A 69 7.36 19.81 -34.80
N GLU A 70 6.82 20.79 -35.50
CA GLU A 70 6.91 21.05 -36.95
C GLU A 70 8.35 21.03 -37.48
#